data_AF-N6ZRP7-F1
#
_entry.id   AF-N6ZRP7-F1
#
_cell.length_a   1.000
_cell.length_b   1.000
_cell.length_c   1.000
_cell.angle_alpha   90.00
_cell.angle_beta   90.00
_cell.angle_gamma   90.00
#
_symmetry.space_group_name_H-M   'P 1'
#
loop_
_entity.id
_entity.type
_entity.pdbx_description
1 polymer ?
#
loop_
_entity_poly.entity_id
_entity_poly.type
_entity_poly.pdbx_seq_one_letter_code
_entity_poly.pdbx_strand_id
1 'polypeptide(L)'
;ALRHARLIADTPTARVASAAQGYTELQGRGAPLAGDPLLSPVNALPVLWYRLRIERRQRDGKWQLVSTDTSAATFLLDDGSARCVIDPEGAEMLVRRHDVFVRDDLRYTQWSLIEHDKLYVIGDFATLGSADVRTDTAAEVRELLAAWKADRPALLQRFDLDGDGEIDLREWELARAQARREVRQRQTEALAAPELHLMRRPSDGRLYLISDLDPERIGRQYRWIAAFHATVFLGATAATAWFGQIGVF
;
A
#
# COMPACT_ATOMS: atom_id res chain seq x y z
N ALA A 1 4.85 -3.60 21.62
CA ALA A 1 4.49 -2.22 22.02
C ALA A 1 5.65 -1.22 21.89
N LEU A 2 6.71 -1.29 22.70
CA LEU A 2 7.85 -0.34 22.62
C LEU A 2 8.52 -0.29 21.23
N ARG A 3 8.75 -1.44 20.60
CA ARG A 3 9.32 -1.51 19.24
C ARG A 3 8.43 -0.82 18.20
N HIS A 4 7.11 -1.01 18.26
CA HIS A 4 6.16 -0.34 17.35
C HIS A 4 6.11 1.17 17.62
N ALA A 5 6.12 1.59 18.90
CA ALA A 5 6.17 3.00 19.27
C ALA A 5 7.41 3.71 18.74
N ARG A 6 8.58 3.05 18.81
CA ARG A 6 9.83 3.59 18.24
C ARG A 6 9.78 3.63 16.72
N LEU A 7 9.34 2.55 16.06
CA LEU A 7 9.19 2.52 14.59
C LEU A 7 8.33 3.68 14.07
N ILE A 8 7.20 3.96 14.72
CA ILE A 8 6.34 5.10 14.37
C ILE A 8 7.03 6.43 14.67
N ALA A 9 7.68 6.58 15.83
CA ALA A 9 8.32 7.84 16.20
C ALA A 9 9.56 8.19 15.36
N ASP A 10 10.28 7.16 14.88
CA ASP A 10 11.54 7.31 14.15
C ASP A 10 11.35 7.37 12.63
N THR A 11 10.15 7.11 12.11
CA THR A 11 9.85 7.19 10.67
C THR A 11 9.24 8.55 10.35
N PRO A 12 9.90 9.41 9.54
CA PRO A 12 9.31 10.68 9.15
C PRO A 12 8.17 10.46 8.14
N THR A 13 7.11 11.27 8.25
CA THR A 13 6.04 11.31 7.26
C THR A 13 6.57 11.81 5.93
N ALA A 14 6.40 11.02 4.87
CA ALA A 14 6.75 11.40 3.50
C ALA A 14 5.53 11.89 2.72
N ARG A 15 5.77 12.62 1.62
CA ARG A 15 4.74 12.87 0.60
C ARG A 15 4.74 11.77 -0.44
N VAL A 16 3.57 11.35 -0.91
CA VAL A 16 3.40 10.27 -1.89
C VAL A 16 4.27 10.49 -3.13
N ALA A 17 4.24 11.70 -3.69
CA ALA A 17 4.97 12.03 -4.92
C ALA A 17 6.51 11.97 -4.78
N SER A 18 7.05 11.95 -3.56
CA SER A 18 8.49 11.95 -3.30
C SER A 18 8.91 10.92 -2.25
N ALA A 19 8.04 9.94 -1.97
CA ALA A 19 8.30 8.90 -1.00
C ALA A 19 9.41 7.97 -1.51
N ALA A 20 10.32 7.59 -0.61
CA ALA A 20 11.34 6.61 -0.93
C ALA A 20 10.72 5.21 -1.05
N GLN A 21 11.30 4.38 -1.92
CA GLN A 21 10.93 2.97 -2.02
C GLN A 21 11.23 2.24 -0.69
N GLY A 22 10.35 1.34 -0.29
CA GLY A 22 10.47 0.58 0.96
C GLY A 22 9.63 1.15 2.09
N TYR A 23 10.10 0.99 3.33
CA TYR A 23 9.30 1.26 4.51
C TYR A 23 9.09 2.75 4.77
N THR A 24 7.85 3.20 4.63
CA THR A 24 7.51 4.62 4.60
C THR A 24 6.22 4.89 5.38
N GLU A 25 6.17 6.05 6.01
CA GLU A 25 4.97 6.60 6.63
C GLU A 25 4.31 7.63 5.69
N LEU A 26 3.01 7.50 5.46
CA LEU A 26 2.18 8.40 4.66
C LEU A 26 0.98 8.89 5.46
N GLN A 27 0.57 10.13 5.17
CA GLN A 27 -0.66 10.72 5.70
C GLN A 27 -1.43 11.41 4.58
N GLY A 28 -2.75 11.25 4.58
CA GLY A 28 -3.60 11.83 3.54
C GLY A 28 -5.07 11.65 3.83
N ARG A 29 -5.89 11.77 2.79
CA ARG A 29 -7.33 11.51 2.84
C ARG A 29 -7.67 10.25 2.09
N GLY A 30 -8.58 9.46 2.66
CA GLY A 30 -9.16 8.31 1.98
C GLY A 30 -9.96 8.72 0.76
N ALA A 31 -9.82 7.99 -0.33
CA ALA A 31 -10.62 8.13 -1.55
C ALA A 31 -10.95 6.75 -2.14
N PRO A 32 -12.07 6.60 -2.86
CA PRO A 32 -12.41 5.35 -3.50
C PRO A 32 -11.44 5.02 -4.63
N LEU A 33 -11.08 3.74 -4.77
CA LEU A 33 -10.46 3.25 -5.99
C LEU A 33 -11.53 3.23 -7.10
N ALA A 34 -11.16 3.55 -8.33
CA ALA A 34 -12.11 3.59 -9.45
C ALA A 34 -12.80 2.23 -9.66
N GLY A 35 -14.11 2.25 -9.94
CA GLY A 35 -14.94 1.04 -10.10
C GLY A 35 -16.22 1.12 -9.28
N ASP A 36 -16.82 -0.03 -9.02
CA ASP A 36 -18.00 -0.14 -8.16
C ASP A 36 -17.61 0.13 -6.69
N PRO A 37 -18.36 0.98 -5.96
CA PRO A 37 -18.05 1.29 -4.59
C PRO A 37 -18.27 0.06 -3.69
N LEU A 38 -17.38 -0.14 -2.73
CA LEU A 38 -17.64 -1.06 -1.63
C LEU A 38 -18.79 -0.50 -0.79
N LEU A 39 -19.83 -1.31 -0.58
CA LEU A 39 -20.99 -0.93 0.21
C LEU A 39 -20.95 -1.58 1.58
N SER A 40 -21.38 -0.82 2.59
CA SER A 40 -21.55 -1.36 3.94
C SER A 40 -22.64 -2.43 3.98
N PRO A 41 -22.38 -3.60 4.60
CA PRO A 41 -23.36 -4.68 4.70
C PRO A 41 -24.57 -4.36 5.59
N VAL A 42 -24.52 -3.29 6.41
CA VAL A 42 -25.59 -2.97 7.37
C VAL A 42 -26.53 -1.86 6.90
N ASN A 43 -26.05 -0.92 6.08
CA ASN A 43 -26.81 0.26 5.66
C ASN A 43 -26.66 0.61 4.16
N ALA A 44 -25.89 -0.17 3.39
CA ALA A 44 -25.64 0.04 1.96
C ALA A 44 -25.03 1.41 1.61
N LEU A 45 -24.42 2.11 2.56
CA LEU A 45 -23.67 3.33 2.28
C LEU A 45 -22.26 3.00 1.75
N PRO A 46 -21.70 3.81 0.83
CA PRO A 46 -20.33 3.66 0.36
C PRO A 46 -19.31 3.75 1.51
N VAL A 47 -18.38 2.81 1.54
CA VAL A 47 -17.25 2.76 2.48
C VAL A 47 -15.97 2.40 1.71
N LEU A 48 -14.81 2.78 2.22
CA LEU A 48 -13.52 2.37 1.66
C LEU A 48 -13.07 1.02 2.22
N TRP A 49 -13.43 0.75 3.46
CA TRP A 49 -13.13 -0.48 4.18
C TRP A 49 -14.14 -0.66 5.32
N TYR A 50 -14.47 -1.90 5.68
CA TYR A 50 -15.22 -2.20 6.90
C TYR A 50 -14.71 -3.43 7.66
N ARG A 51 -15.00 -3.46 8.96
CA ARG A 51 -15.06 -4.65 9.79
C ARG A 51 -16.41 -4.69 10.49
N LEU A 52 -17.12 -5.79 10.35
CA LEU A 52 -18.41 -6.02 10.96
C LEU A 52 -18.30 -7.11 12.03
N ARG A 53 -18.78 -6.83 13.24
CA ARG A 53 -18.98 -7.81 14.30
C ARG A 53 -20.46 -7.97 14.55
N ILE A 54 -20.96 -9.20 14.45
CA ILE A 54 -22.37 -9.53 14.70
C ILE A 54 -22.46 -10.34 15.98
N GLU A 55 -23.31 -9.91 16.90
CA GLU A 55 -23.52 -10.55 18.19
C GLU A 55 -25.01 -10.80 18.40
N ARG A 56 -25.35 -11.91 19.06
CA ARG A 56 -26.72 -12.24 19.44
C ARG A 56 -26.92 -12.10 20.94
N ARG A 57 -28.07 -11.56 21.34
CA ARG A 57 -28.50 -11.49 22.72
C ARG A 57 -28.98 -12.87 23.19
N GLN A 58 -28.34 -13.39 24.21
CA GLN A 58 -28.70 -14.64 24.85
C GLN A 58 -29.86 -14.45 25.84
N ARG A 59 -30.47 -15.55 26.28
CA ARG A 59 -31.56 -15.54 27.27
C ARG A 59 -31.14 -14.93 28.62
N ASP A 60 -29.87 -15.02 28.97
CA ASP A 60 -29.28 -14.40 30.17
C ASP A 60 -28.98 -12.90 29.99
N GLY A 61 -29.33 -12.33 28.84
CA GLY A 61 -29.13 -10.93 28.49
C GLY A 61 -27.73 -10.59 27.96
N LYS A 62 -26.78 -11.54 27.94
CA LYS A 62 -25.42 -11.30 27.44
C LYS A 62 -25.36 -11.34 25.92
N TRP A 63 -24.41 -10.60 25.36
CA TRP A 63 -24.12 -10.63 23.92
C TRP A 63 -23.07 -11.69 23.63
N GLN A 64 -23.34 -12.57 22.69
CA GLN A 64 -22.41 -13.59 22.22
C GLN A 64 -22.07 -13.35 20.75
N LEU A 65 -20.78 -13.43 20.41
CA LEU A 65 -20.32 -13.32 19.04
C LEU A 65 -20.95 -14.42 18.16
N VAL A 66 -21.56 -14.01 17.07
CA VAL A 66 -22.12 -14.91 16.04
C VAL A 66 -21.16 -15.01 14.87
N SER A 67 -20.73 -13.86 14.34
CA SER A 67 -19.80 -13.80 13.21
C SER A 67 -19.01 -12.50 13.18
N THR A 68 -17.91 -12.52 12.44
CA THR A 68 -17.16 -11.32 12.07
C THR A 68 -16.91 -11.38 10.57
N ASP A 69 -17.00 -10.24 9.92
CA ASP A 69 -16.68 -10.06 8.50
C ASP A 69 -15.76 -8.85 8.33
N THR A 70 -14.89 -8.87 7.34
CA THR A 70 -13.94 -7.77 7.06
C THR A 70 -13.69 -7.69 5.57
N SER A 71 -13.83 -6.50 5.00
CA SER A 71 -13.56 -6.27 3.59
C SER A 71 -12.07 -6.36 3.29
N ALA A 72 -11.73 -6.90 2.12
CA ALA A 72 -10.38 -6.87 1.54
C ALA A 72 -10.24 -5.79 0.45
N ALA A 73 -11.17 -4.82 0.37
CA ALA A 73 -11.19 -3.84 -0.70
C ALA A 73 -10.01 -2.86 -0.58
N THR A 74 -9.30 -2.70 -1.69
CA THR A 74 -8.28 -1.69 -1.87
C THR A 74 -8.91 -0.30 -2.03
N PHE A 75 -8.27 0.72 -1.46
CA PHE A 75 -8.70 2.12 -1.58
C PHE A 75 -7.51 3.04 -1.83
N LEU A 76 -7.76 4.34 -2.00
CA LEU A 76 -6.73 5.33 -2.26
C LEU A 76 -6.46 6.18 -1.01
N LEU A 77 -5.22 6.58 -0.84
CA LEU A 77 -4.78 7.68 0.00
C LEU A 77 -4.32 8.82 -0.91
N ASP A 78 -4.89 10.01 -0.73
CA ASP A 78 -4.52 11.23 -1.44
C ASP A 78 -3.96 12.25 -0.44
N ASP A 79 -2.67 12.59 -0.56
CA ASP A 79 -2.01 13.58 0.30
C ASP A 79 -1.96 14.98 -0.33
N GLY A 80 -2.61 15.16 -1.49
CA GLY A 80 -2.58 16.37 -2.31
C GLY A 80 -1.36 16.49 -3.22
N SER A 81 -0.32 15.65 -3.05
CA SER A 81 0.84 15.59 -3.95
C SER A 81 0.69 14.49 -5.01
N ALA A 82 0.18 13.32 -4.62
CA ALA A 82 -0.14 12.21 -5.51
C ALA A 82 -1.07 11.22 -4.77
N ARG A 83 -1.54 10.20 -5.49
CA ARG A 83 -2.39 9.14 -4.93
C ARG A 83 -1.62 7.84 -4.74
N CYS A 84 -1.85 7.19 -3.62
CA CYS A 84 -1.30 5.89 -3.29
C CYS A 84 -2.42 4.88 -3.11
N VAL A 85 -2.32 3.75 -3.79
CA VAL A 85 -3.17 2.58 -3.60
C VAL A 85 -2.80 1.91 -2.28
N ILE A 86 -3.78 1.72 -1.40
CA ILE A 86 -3.62 1.07 -0.11
C ILE A 86 -4.25 -0.32 -0.18
N ASP A 87 -3.42 -1.34 -0.07
CA ASP A 87 -3.86 -2.73 0.10
C ASP A 87 -4.03 -3.03 1.59
N PRO A 88 -5.25 -3.24 2.12
CA PRO A 88 -5.46 -3.48 3.55
C PRO A 88 -5.00 -4.87 4.01
N GLU A 89 -4.60 -5.76 3.11
CA GLU A 89 -4.26 -7.14 3.46
C GLU A 89 -3.10 -7.19 4.47
N GLY A 90 -3.34 -7.88 5.60
CA GLY A 90 -2.35 -8.07 6.66
C GLY A 90 -2.02 -6.80 7.46
N ALA A 91 -2.76 -5.70 7.29
CA ALA A 91 -2.62 -4.50 8.09
C ALA A 91 -3.21 -4.67 9.50
N GLU A 92 -2.52 -4.16 10.51
CA GLU A 92 -3.13 -3.81 11.78
C GLU A 92 -4.04 -2.60 11.54
N MET A 93 -5.35 -2.78 11.68
CA MET A 93 -6.32 -1.69 11.47
C MET A 93 -6.70 -1.07 12.81
N LEU A 94 -6.35 0.20 13.00
CA LEU A 94 -6.73 1.01 14.16
C LEU A 94 -7.74 2.07 13.74
N VAL A 95 -9.00 1.65 13.64
CA VAL A 95 -10.12 2.48 13.19
C VAL A 95 -11.00 2.87 14.38
N ARG A 96 -11.19 4.16 14.60
CA ARG A 96 -12.03 4.71 15.67
C ARG A 96 -13.48 4.85 15.23
N ARG A 97 -13.74 5.26 13.99
CA ARG A 97 -15.10 5.35 13.45
C ARG A 97 -15.79 3.99 13.58
N HIS A 98 -16.88 3.96 14.33
CA HIS A 98 -17.73 2.80 14.39
C HIS A 98 -19.18 3.18 14.70
N ASP A 99 -20.08 2.34 14.22
CA ASP A 99 -21.52 2.47 14.40
C ASP A 99 -22.06 1.17 15.01
N VAL A 100 -23.08 1.30 15.86
CA VAL A 100 -23.76 0.17 16.49
C VAL A 100 -25.23 0.17 16.08
N PHE A 101 -25.68 -0.93 15.49
CA PHE A 101 -27.08 -1.14 15.12
C PHE A 101 -27.61 -2.34 15.89
N VAL A 102 -28.84 -2.24 16.41
CA VAL A 102 -29.53 -3.38 17.03
C VAL A 102 -30.80 -3.65 16.21
N ARG A 103 -30.98 -4.88 15.77
CA ARG A 103 -32.21 -5.36 15.12
C ARG A 103 -32.58 -6.68 15.78
N ASP A 104 -33.77 -6.73 16.36
CA ASP A 104 -34.26 -7.87 17.14
C ASP A 104 -33.27 -8.30 18.24
N ASP A 105 -32.77 -9.54 18.18
CA ASP A 105 -31.78 -10.10 19.09
C ASP A 105 -30.34 -9.93 18.59
N LEU A 106 -30.10 -9.23 17.47
CA LEU A 106 -28.79 -9.04 16.88
C LEU A 106 -28.26 -7.62 17.10
N ARG A 107 -26.99 -7.52 17.49
CA ARG A 107 -26.20 -6.30 17.55
C ARG A 107 -25.08 -6.36 16.50
N TYR A 108 -25.05 -5.36 15.64
CA TYR A 108 -24.05 -5.15 14.61
C TYR A 108 -23.15 -4.00 15.06
N THR A 109 -21.87 -4.25 15.20
CA THR A 109 -20.87 -3.19 15.39
C THR A 109 -20.00 -3.13 14.13
N GLN A 110 -20.09 -2.03 13.40
CA GLN A 110 -19.30 -1.81 12.18
C GLN A 110 -18.24 -0.75 12.43
N TRP A 111 -16.97 -1.11 12.24
CA TRP A 111 -15.89 -0.15 12.03
C TRP A 111 -15.75 0.10 10.54
N SER A 112 -15.53 1.34 10.13
CA SER A 112 -15.39 1.66 8.71
C SER A 112 -14.48 2.85 8.46
N LEU A 113 -13.83 2.85 7.30
CA LEU A 113 -13.20 4.03 6.72
C LEU A 113 -14.11 4.52 5.60
N ILE A 114 -14.31 5.84 5.51
CA ILE A 114 -15.10 6.46 4.44
C ILE A 114 -14.26 7.48 3.66
N GLU A 115 -14.81 7.93 2.54
CA GLU A 115 -14.19 9.00 1.76
C GLU A 115 -13.91 10.24 2.62
N HIS A 116 -12.77 10.88 2.37
CA HIS A 116 -12.25 12.06 3.06
C HIS A 116 -11.83 11.88 4.52
N ASP A 117 -11.97 10.67 5.10
CA ASP A 117 -11.38 10.37 6.40
C ASP A 117 -9.87 10.64 6.34
N LYS A 118 -9.31 11.20 7.41
CA LYS A 118 -7.86 11.33 7.55
C LYS A 118 -7.29 9.94 7.74
N LEU A 119 -6.28 9.59 6.97
CA LEU A 119 -5.61 8.31 7.04
C LEU A 119 -4.14 8.51 7.41
N TYR A 120 -3.70 7.63 8.30
CA TYR A 120 -2.31 7.38 8.62
C TYR A 120 -1.98 5.95 8.17
N VAL A 121 -0.92 5.80 7.38
CA VAL A 121 -0.46 4.49 6.92
C VAL A 121 1.05 4.38 7.05
N ILE A 122 1.55 3.29 7.60
CA ILE A 122 2.97 2.96 7.62
C ILE A 122 3.16 1.51 7.17
N GLY A 123 4.02 1.28 6.18
CA GLY A 123 4.16 -0.01 5.52
C GLY A 123 5.22 0.02 4.41
N ASP A 124 5.18 -0.97 3.52
CA ASP A 124 6.07 -1.05 2.35
C ASP A 124 5.48 -0.26 1.18
N PHE A 125 6.13 0.84 0.83
CA PHE A 125 5.80 1.69 -0.30
C PHE A 125 6.59 1.26 -1.54
N ALA A 126 5.87 1.00 -2.63
CA ALA A 126 6.45 0.69 -3.92
C ALA A 126 5.85 1.61 -4.99
N THR A 127 6.66 2.03 -5.96
CA THR A 127 6.18 2.68 -7.18
C THR A 127 6.34 1.72 -8.33
N LEU A 128 5.21 1.27 -8.88
CA LEU A 128 5.16 0.43 -10.04
C LEU A 128 5.06 1.35 -11.27
N GLY A 129 6.04 1.27 -12.16
CA GLY A 129 6.13 2.19 -13.30
C GLY A 129 7.45 2.09 -14.08
N SER A 130 7.68 3.08 -14.93
CA SER A 130 8.69 3.18 -15.99
C SER A 130 10.17 3.21 -15.55
N ALA A 131 10.48 2.98 -14.27
CA ALA A 131 11.85 2.94 -13.77
C ALA A 131 12.68 1.81 -14.42
N ASP A 132 12.08 0.63 -14.66
CA ASP A 132 12.73 -0.49 -15.36
C ASP A 132 13.02 -0.16 -16.85
N VAL A 133 12.21 0.71 -17.47
CA VAL A 133 12.34 1.10 -18.90
C VAL A 133 13.58 1.96 -19.15
N ARG A 134 14.08 2.68 -18.13
CA ARG A 134 15.19 3.63 -18.30
C ARG A 134 16.57 2.99 -18.46
N THR A 135 16.75 1.73 -18.04
CA THR A 135 18.08 1.15 -17.85
C THR A 135 18.71 0.48 -19.07
N ASP A 136 17.98 0.22 -20.17
CA ASP A 136 18.53 -0.56 -21.31
C ASP A 136 18.19 -0.06 -22.72
N THR A 137 18.27 1.25 -22.96
CA THR A 137 18.09 1.84 -24.31
C THR A 137 18.98 1.19 -25.37
N ALA A 138 20.20 0.76 -24.98
CA ALA A 138 21.14 0.16 -25.92
C ALA A 138 20.73 -1.25 -26.35
N ALA A 139 20.18 -2.10 -25.47
CA ALA A 139 19.65 -3.39 -25.87
C ALA A 139 18.37 -3.27 -26.68
N GLU A 140 17.45 -2.38 -26.30
CA GLU A 140 16.20 -2.17 -27.06
C GLU A 140 16.48 -1.78 -28.52
N VAL A 141 17.47 -0.90 -28.75
CA VAL A 141 17.89 -0.54 -30.12
C VAL A 141 18.49 -1.75 -30.86
N ARG A 142 19.27 -2.60 -30.19
CA ARG A 142 19.85 -3.80 -30.81
C ARG A 142 18.76 -4.81 -31.18
N GLU A 143 17.80 -5.02 -30.30
CA GLU A 143 16.67 -5.93 -30.51
C GLU A 143 15.78 -5.44 -31.66
N LEU A 144 15.46 -4.14 -31.70
CA LEU A 144 14.70 -3.54 -32.79
C LEU A 144 15.41 -3.68 -34.15
N LEU A 145 16.73 -3.44 -34.18
CA LEU A 145 17.52 -3.63 -35.40
C LEU A 145 17.63 -5.11 -35.81
N ALA A 146 17.67 -6.04 -34.84
CA ALA A 146 17.64 -7.48 -35.12
C ALA A 146 16.29 -7.90 -35.72
N ALA A 147 15.18 -7.38 -35.19
CA ALA A 147 13.85 -7.62 -35.72
C ALA A 147 13.70 -7.09 -37.16
N TRP A 148 14.21 -5.89 -37.46
CA TRP A 148 14.18 -5.37 -38.84
C TRP A 148 15.07 -6.18 -39.79
N LYS A 149 16.22 -6.69 -39.33
CA LYS A 149 17.05 -7.59 -40.13
C LYS A 149 16.37 -8.93 -40.46
N ALA A 150 15.52 -9.42 -39.56
CA ALA A 150 14.76 -10.64 -39.78
C ALA A 150 13.69 -10.49 -40.89
N ASP A 151 13.13 -9.29 -41.05
CA ASP A 151 12.23 -8.93 -42.15
C ASP A 151 12.96 -8.12 -43.24
N ARG A 152 13.82 -8.82 -43.98
CA ARG A 152 14.64 -8.21 -45.02
C ARG A 152 13.83 -7.49 -46.12
N PRO A 153 12.70 -8.02 -46.62
CA PRO A 153 11.87 -7.30 -47.59
C PRO A 153 11.38 -5.94 -47.08
N ALA A 154 10.88 -5.87 -45.84
CA ALA A 154 10.43 -4.61 -45.25
C ALA A 154 11.59 -3.66 -44.94
N LEU A 155 12.77 -4.18 -44.58
CA LEU A 155 13.98 -3.38 -44.36
C LEU A 155 14.44 -2.69 -45.65
N LEU A 156 14.53 -3.42 -46.76
CA LEU A 156 14.88 -2.87 -48.08
C LEU A 156 13.87 -1.81 -48.49
N GLN A 157 12.57 -2.11 -48.42
CA GLN A 157 11.51 -1.13 -48.76
C GLN A 157 11.62 0.19 -47.98
N ARG A 158 12.16 0.16 -46.76
CA ARG A 158 12.25 1.33 -45.88
C ARG A 158 13.56 2.11 -46.02
N PHE A 159 14.66 1.46 -46.38
CA PHE A 159 16.00 2.04 -46.23
C PHE A 159 16.90 1.89 -47.46
N ASP A 160 16.59 1.02 -48.41
CA ASP A 160 17.28 0.92 -49.71
C ASP A 160 16.79 2.09 -50.60
N LEU A 161 17.58 3.16 -50.66
CA LEU A 161 17.23 4.41 -51.31
C LEU A 161 17.67 4.45 -52.78
N ASP A 162 18.72 3.70 -53.13
CA ASP A 162 19.23 3.64 -54.50
C ASP A 162 18.72 2.42 -55.29
N GLY A 163 18.05 1.48 -54.60
CA GLY A 163 17.34 0.35 -55.19
C GLY A 163 18.26 -0.80 -55.61
N ASP A 164 19.45 -0.91 -55.02
CA ASP A 164 20.45 -1.92 -55.38
C ASP A 164 20.20 -3.30 -54.72
N GLY A 165 19.26 -3.37 -53.77
CA GLY A 165 18.89 -4.60 -53.05
C GLY A 165 19.81 -4.94 -51.88
N GLU A 166 20.75 -4.08 -51.56
CA GLU A 166 21.59 -4.10 -50.37
C GLU A 166 21.26 -2.93 -49.43
N ILE A 167 21.90 -2.88 -48.26
CA ILE A 167 21.79 -1.74 -47.34
C ILE A 167 23.21 -1.30 -47.06
N ASP A 168 23.60 -0.15 -47.59
CA ASP A 168 24.94 0.40 -47.46
C ASP A 168 25.18 1.03 -46.07
N LEU A 169 26.38 1.56 -45.84
CA LEU A 169 26.72 2.18 -44.55
C LEU A 169 25.82 3.39 -44.22
N ARG A 170 25.46 4.22 -45.21
CA ARG A 170 24.63 5.42 -45.01
C ARG A 170 23.20 5.04 -44.71
N GLU A 171 22.68 4.03 -45.39
CA GLU A 171 21.34 3.49 -45.17
C GLU A 171 21.25 2.78 -43.82
N TRP A 172 22.32 2.10 -43.40
CA TRP A 172 22.45 1.58 -42.03
C TRP A 172 22.49 2.67 -40.96
N GLU A 173 23.13 3.81 -41.23
CA GLU A 173 23.11 4.97 -40.32
C GLU A 173 21.70 5.54 -40.20
N LEU A 174 20.95 5.62 -41.29
CA LEU A 174 19.54 6.03 -41.30
C LEU A 174 18.67 5.05 -40.49
N ALA A 175 18.84 3.75 -40.69
CA ALA A 175 18.15 2.72 -39.93
C ALA A 175 18.46 2.82 -38.43
N ARG A 176 19.73 2.98 -38.04
CA ARG A 176 20.13 3.16 -36.64
C ARG A 176 19.56 4.45 -36.03
N ALA A 177 19.54 5.55 -36.79
CA ALA A 177 18.97 6.81 -36.35
C ALA A 177 17.46 6.70 -36.12
N GLN A 178 16.74 6.01 -37.02
CA GLN A 178 15.32 5.75 -36.86
C GLN A 178 15.03 4.83 -35.68
N ALA A 179 15.77 3.73 -35.52
CA ALA A 179 15.61 2.81 -34.40
C ALA A 179 15.78 3.53 -33.05
N ARG A 180 16.77 4.44 -32.94
CA ARG A 180 16.95 5.28 -31.74
C ARG A 180 15.77 6.22 -31.49
N ARG A 181 15.19 6.82 -32.53
CA ARG A 181 14.02 7.70 -32.39
C ARG A 181 12.80 6.91 -31.93
N GLU A 182 12.57 5.74 -32.52
CA GLU A 182 11.42 4.89 -32.20
C GLU A 182 11.49 4.34 -30.77
N VAL A 183 12.66 3.84 -30.35
CA VAL A 183 12.90 3.43 -28.96
C VAL A 183 12.68 4.60 -28.02
N ARG A 184 13.22 5.80 -28.31
CA ARG A 184 13.01 6.99 -27.47
C ARG A 184 11.53 7.39 -27.39
N GLN A 185 10.79 7.27 -28.48
CA GLN A 185 9.35 7.57 -28.50
C GLN A 185 8.60 6.57 -27.60
N ARG A 186 8.84 5.27 -27.75
CA ARG A 186 8.26 4.23 -26.88
C ARG A 186 8.61 4.46 -25.41
N GLN A 187 9.85 4.84 -25.11
CA GLN A 187 10.28 5.18 -23.75
C GLN A 187 9.56 6.43 -23.23
N THR A 188 9.34 7.45 -24.07
CA THR A 188 8.60 8.66 -23.69
C THR A 188 7.13 8.36 -23.39
N GLU A 189 6.50 7.52 -24.21
CA GLU A 189 5.13 7.05 -23.99
C GLU A 189 5.02 6.20 -22.71
N ALA A 190 5.98 5.31 -22.46
CA ALA A 190 6.06 4.52 -21.24
C ALA A 190 6.34 5.37 -19.99
N LEU A 191 7.18 6.41 -20.09
CA LEU A 191 7.44 7.39 -19.03
C LEU A 191 6.24 8.30 -18.75
N ALA A 192 5.39 8.51 -19.75
CA ALA A 192 4.14 9.26 -19.61
C ALA A 192 3.00 8.41 -19.02
N ALA A 193 3.17 7.08 -18.92
CA ALA A 193 2.21 6.23 -18.24
C ALA A 193 2.16 6.59 -16.74
N PRO A 194 0.95 6.65 -16.12
CA PRO A 194 0.83 7.02 -14.72
C PRO A 194 1.61 6.05 -13.82
N GLU A 195 2.47 6.58 -12.97
CA GLU A 195 3.11 5.79 -11.92
C GLU A 195 2.05 5.32 -10.92
N LEU A 196 2.05 4.03 -10.61
CA LEU A 196 1.16 3.44 -9.63
C LEU A 196 1.91 3.31 -8.30
N HIS A 197 1.64 4.21 -7.37
CA HIS A 197 2.14 4.10 -6.00
C HIS A 197 1.28 3.11 -5.21
N LEU A 198 1.92 2.12 -4.58
CA LEU A 198 1.27 1.06 -3.81
C LEU A 198 1.85 1.01 -2.40
N MET A 199 0.99 0.91 -1.40
CA MET A 199 1.32 0.64 -0.01
C MET A 199 0.77 -0.73 0.37
N ARG A 200 1.66 -1.57 0.90
CA ARG A 200 1.35 -2.97 1.23
C ARG A 200 2.07 -3.43 2.48
N ARG A 201 1.77 -4.68 2.89
CA ARG A 201 2.47 -5.34 3.98
C ARG A 201 3.97 -5.51 3.69
N PRO A 202 4.88 -5.10 4.60
CA PRO A 202 6.30 -5.40 4.49
C PRO A 202 6.60 -6.90 4.56
N SER A 203 7.47 -7.38 3.66
CA SER A 203 7.90 -8.79 3.61
C SER A 203 8.80 -9.20 4.79
N ASP A 204 9.47 -8.23 5.42
CA ASP A 204 10.37 -8.43 6.56
C ASP A 204 9.66 -8.48 7.93
N GLY A 205 8.33 -8.45 7.93
CA GLY A 205 7.52 -8.57 9.15
C GLY A 205 7.51 -7.31 10.02
N ARG A 206 7.96 -6.16 9.51
CA ARG A 206 7.73 -4.86 10.17
C ARG A 206 6.23 -4.55 10.28
N LEU A 207 5.90 -3.62 11.19
CA LEU A 207 4.53 -3.19 11.42
C LEU A 207 3.93 -2.66 10.13
N TYR A 208 2.78 -3.22 9.74
CA TYR A 208 1.90 -2.63 8.75
C TYR A 208 0.66 -2.10 9.46
N LEU A 209 0.44 -0.78 9.45
CA LEU A 209 -0.64 -0.15 10.22
C LEU A 209 -1.40 0.85 9.34
N ILE A 210 -2.72 0.76 9.38
CA ILE A 210 -3.66 1.70 8.77
C ILE A 210 -4.57 2.24 9.88
N SER A 211 -4.70 3.56 9.99
CA SER A 211 -5.48 4.21 11.05
C SER A 211 -6.20 5.47 10.59
N ASP A 212 -7.35 5.77 11.21
CA ASP A 212 -8.07 7.05 11.11
C ASP A 212 -7.73 8.03 12.26
N LEU A 213 -6.68 7.71 13.03
CA LEU A 213 -6.20 8.52 14.16
C LEU A 213 -5.02 9.40 13.74
N ASP A 214 -4.90 10.56 14.38
CA ASP A 214 -3.71 11.39 14.23
C ASP A 214 -2.47 10.66 14.82
N PRO A 215 -1.29 10.75 14.17
CA PRO A 215 -0.06 10.04 14.57
C PRO A 215 0.34 10.27 16.03
N GLU A 216 0.18 11.49 16.53
CA GLU A 216 0.47 11.85 17.93
C GLU A 216 -0.35 11.03 18.92
N ARG A 217 -1.59 10.68 18.56
CA ARG A 217 -2.47 9.84 19.39
C ARG A 217 -2.04 8.38 19.36
N ILE A 218 -1.60 7.89 18.20
CA ILE A 218 -1.11 6.52 18.01
C ILE A 218 0.16 6.31 18.84
N GLY A 219 1.12 7.22 18.75
CA GLY A 219 2.36 7.16 19.54
C GLY A 219 2.09 7.14 21.05
N ARG A 220 1.15 7.95 21.53
CA ARG A 220 0.76 7.97 22.95
C ARG A 220 0.11 6.65 23.40
N GLN A 221 -0.74 6.04 22.58
CA GLN A 221 -1.38 4.76 22.91
C GLN A 221 -0.35 3.64 23.06
N TYR A 222 0.59 3.51 22.12
CA TYR A 222 1.64 2.48 22.24
C TYR A 222 2.60 2.74 23.42
N ARG A 223 2.85 4.00 23.79
CA ARG A 223 3.61 4.36 25.00
C ARG A 223 2.89 3.96 26.29
N TRP A 224 1.57 4.13 26.38
CA TRP A 224 0.79 3.68 27.54
C TRP A 224 0.76 2.16 27.67
N ILE A 225 0.60 1.44 26.56
CA ILE A 225 0.67 -0.02 26.57
C ILE A 225 2.06 -0.47 27.06
N ALA A 226 3.13 0.16 26.59
CA ALA A 226 4.48 -0.13 27.06
C ALA A 226 4.65 0.14 28.57
N ALA A 227 4.17 1.29 29.06
CA ALA A 227 4.25 1.64 30.48
C ALA A 227 3.46 0.64 31.35
N PHE A 228 2.26 0.24 30.92
CA PHE A 228 1.46 -0.77 31.63
C PHE A 228 2.21 -2.10 31.76
N HIS A 229 2.79 -2.61 30.66
CA HIS A 229 3.57 -3.86 30.71
C HIS A 229 4.80 -3.73 31.61
N ALA A 230 5.48 -2.57 31.59
CA ALA A 230 6.61 -2.31 32.49
C ALA A 230 6.17 -2.33 33.96
N THR A 231 5.05 -1.69 34.31
CA THR A 231 4.49 -1.69 35.67
C THR A 231 4.10 -3.10 36.11
N VAL A 232 3.44 -3.89 35.26
CA VAL A 232 3.07 -5.28 35.58
C VAL A 232 4.32 -6.14 35.80
N PHE A 233 5.35 -6.01 34.94
CA PHE A 233 6.60 -6.75 35.10
C PHE A 233 7.34 -6.36 36.39
N LEU A 234 7.45 -5.07 36.70
CA LEU A 234 8.04 -4.58 37.94
C LEU A 234 7.25 -5.04 39.17
N GLY A 235 5.91 -5.03 39.09
CA GLY A 235 5.06 -5.55 40.15
C GLY A 235 5.23 -7.05 40.38
N ALA A 236 5.30 -7.85 39.30
CA ALA A 236 5.52 -9.28 39.39
C ALA A 236 6.90 -9.62 39.97
N THR A 237 7.95 -8.93 39.54
CA THR A 237 9.32 -9.10 40.06
C THR A 237 9.45 -8.66 41.53
N ALA A 238 8.78 -7.58 41.93
CA ALA A 238 8.71 -7.18 43.33
C ALA A 238 7.96 -8.20 44.19
N ALA A 239 6.85 -8.74 43.68
CA ALA A 239 6.08 -9.78 44.36
C ALA A 239 6.89 -11.07 44.53
N THR A 240 7.60 -11.54 43.49
CA THR A 240 8.45 -12.73 43.62
C THR A 240 9.62 -12.51 44.59
N ALA A 241 10.25 -11.34 44.58
CA ALA A 241 11.29 -11.00 45.55
C ALA A 241 10.76 -10.97 47.00
N TRP A 242 9.57 -10.39 47.20
CA TRP A 242 8.89 -10.34 48.50
C TRP A 242 8.49 -11.73 49.00
N PHE A 243 7.92 -12.59 48.14
CA PHE A 243 7.63 -13.99 48.49
C PHE A 243 8.89 -14.80 48.80
N GLY A 244 10.01 -14.54 48.11
CA GLY A 244 11.31 -15.15 48.42
C GLY A 244 11.89 -14.69 49.77
N GLN A 245 11.61 -13.47 50.20
CA GLN A 245 12.03 -12.96 51.52
C GLN A 245 11.16 -13.47 52.68
N ILE A 246 9.90 -13.80 52.42
CA ILE A 246 8.94 -14.26 53.44
C ILE A 246 9.09 -15.76 53.78
N GLY A 247 9.88 -16.53 53.02
CA GLY A 247 10.21 -17.90 53.37
C GLY A 247 9.02 -18.85 53.28
N VAL A 248 8.66 -19.23 52.05
CA VAL A 248 7.95 -20.48 51.78
C VAL A 248 8.85 -21.33 50.89
N PHE A 249 9.83 -21.98 51.52
CA PHE A 249 10.47 -23.23 51.12
C PHE A 249 10.91 -23.95 52.38
#